data_AF-A0A838KG32-F1
#
_entry.id   AF-A0A838KG32-F1
#
_cell.length_a   1.000
_cell.length_b   1.000
_cell.length_c   1.000
_cell.angle_alpha   90.00
_cell.angle_beta   90.00
_cell.angle_gamma   90.00
#
_symmetry.space_group_name_H-M   'P 1'
#
loop_
_entity.id
_entity.type
_entity.pdbx_description
1 polymer ?
#
loop_
_entity_poly.entity_id
_entity_poly.type
_entity_poly.pdbx_seq_one_letter_code
_entity_poly.pdbx_strand_id
1 'polypeptide(L)'
;YPVRALDTDGTTLFAAATGGGGHLRAFTADTGASVWEVTADGDFQAVTLVGDVLYFGGHMDFVCSTANTGAKGVCLDGSVTRHKIGAVNAGDGTLLPFDPQAVGGFLGVLDLDSAVGTVTAGGVFKGFQSGAISQPYYAQFSETAVLP
;
A
#
# COMPACT_ATOMS: atom_id res chain seq x y z
N TYR A 1 1.10 15.78 6.85
CA TYR A 1 2.18 15.18 6.01
C TYR A 1 1.70 15.21 4.56
N PRO A 2 2.59 15.21 3.54
CA PRO A 2 2.18 15.26 2.14
C PRO A 2 1.45 13.99 1.70
N VAL A 3 0.41 14.18 0.89
CA VAL A 3 -0.24 13.12 0.09
C VAL A 3 0.61 12.92 -1.17
N ARG A 4 0.88 11.65 -1.51
CA ARG A 4 1.68 11.28 -2.69
C ARG A 4 0.84 10.75 -3.84
N ALA A 5 -0.24 10.04 -3.54
CA ALA A 5 -1.15 9.47 -4.54
C ALA A 5 -2.59 9.47 -4.03
N LEU A 6 -3.53 9.53 -4.98
CA LEU A 6 -4.96 9.48 -4.75
C LEU A 6 -5.60 8.51 -5.75
N ASP A 7 -6.66 7.83 -5.33
CA ASP A 7 -7.56 7.07 -6.22
C ASP A 7 -9.00 7.13 -5.68
N THR A 8 -10.01 6.79 -6.47
CA THR A 8 -11.42 6.89 -6.06
C THR A 8 -12.35 5.95 -6.81
N ASP A 9 -13.38 5.44 -6.10
CA ASP A 9 -14.54 4.77 -6.72
C ASP A 9 -15.69 5.74 -7.07
N GLY A 10 -15.48 7.05 -6.88
CA GLY A 10 -16.48 8.11 -7.06
C GLY A 10 -17.31 8.43 -5.80
N THR A 11 -17.33 7.53 -4.80
CA THR A 11 -18.00 7.71 -3.51
C THR A 11 -17.01 7.80 -2.34
N THR A 12 -15.85 7.19 -2.49
CA THR A 12 -14.74 7.16 -1.53
C THR A 12 -13.47 7.66 -2.23
N LEU A 13 -12.76 8.56 -1.58
CA LEU A 13 -11.42 9.01 -1.97
C LEU A 13 -10.38 8.27 -1.11
N PHE A 14 -9.44 7.60 -1.76
CA PHE A 14 -8.33 6.92 -1.13
C PHE A 14 -7.05 7.75 -1.27
N ALA A 15 -6.23 7.81 -0.21
CA ALA A 15 -5.00 8.59 -0.20
C ALA A 15 -3.83 7.81 0.38
N ALA A 16 -2.72 7.75 -0.35
CA ALA A 16 -1.42 7.35 0.15
C ALA A 16 -0.63 8.59 0.59
N ALA A 17 -0.12 8.57 1.81
CA ALA A 17 0.56 9.70 2.39
C ALA A 17 1.75 9.30 3.27
N THR A 18 2.68 10.24 3.43
CA THR A 18 3.92 10.04 4.20
C THR A 18 3.75 10.37 5.67
N GLY A 19 4.81 10.31 6.48
CA GLY A 19 4.80 10.92 7.81
C GLY A 19 5.44 10.02 8.86
N GLY A 20 5.10 10.23 10.13
CA GLY A 20 5.51 9.34 11.21
C GLY A 20 4.73 8.02 11.13
N GLY A 21 5.12 7.14 10.22
CA GLY A 21 4.48 5.84 9.98
C GLY A 21 3.66 5.73 8.70
N GLY A 22 3.61 6.77 7.87
CA GLY A 22 2.78 6.77 6.67
C GLY A 22 1.29 6.54 6.93
N HIS A 23 0.46 6.97 6.00
CA HIS A 23 -0.98 6.91 6.18
C HIS A 23 -1.65 6.53 4.86
N LEU A 24 -2.33 5.39 4.88
CA LEU A 24 -3.28 4.98 3.86
C LEU A 24 -4.68 5.27 4.42
N ARG A 25 -5.44 6.13 3.74
CA ARG A 25 -6.70 6.66 4.29
C ARG A 25 -7.82 6.61 3.28
N ALA A 26 -9.04 6.45 3.78
CA ALA A 26 -10.26 6.67 3.01
C ALA A 26 -11.05 7.85 3.57
N PHE A 27 -11.67 8.58 2.66
CA PHE A 27 -12.58 9.67 2.94
C PHE A 27 -13.83 9.53 2.11
N THR A 28 -14.97 9.97 2.62
CA THR A 28 -16.16 10.18 1.77
C THR A 28 -15.85 11.24 0.71
N ALA A 29 -16.15 10.98 -0.56
CA ALA A 29 -15.75 11.84 -1.66
C ALA A 29 -16.52 13.17 -1.71
N ASP A 30 -17.73 13.21 -1.14
CA ASP A 30 -18.60 14.39 -1.13
C ASP A 30 -18.27 15.38 -0.02
N THR A 31 -17.88 14.89 1.17
CA THR A 31 -17.62 15.74 2.35
C THR A 31 -16.17 15.74 2.81
N GLY A 32 -15.35 14.78 2.36
CA GLY A 32 -13.99 14.58 2.87
C GLY A 32 -13.94 14.02 4.29
N ALA A 33 -15.05 13.52 4.83
CA ALA A 33 -15.06 12.91 6.16
C ALA A 33 -14.25 11.62 6.18
N SER A 34 -13.38 11.47 7.18
CA SER A 34 -12.55 10.27 7.38
C SER A 34 -13.41 9.03 7.59
N VAL A 35 -13.10 7.95 6.87
CA VAL A 35 -13.78 6.65 6.98
C VAL A 35 -12.90 5.68 7.77
N TRP A 36 -11.68 5.45 7.30
CA TRP A 36 -10.71 4.57 7.94
C TRP A 36 -9.28 5.03 7.70
N GLU A 37 -8.35 4.52 8.49
CA GLU A 37 -6.92 4.77 8.40
C GLU A 37 -6.11 3.51 8.70
N VAL A 38 -5.11 3.26 7.86
CA VAL A 38 -4.07 2.25 8.03
C VAL A 38 -2.72 2.96 8.10
N THR A 39 -1.87 2.56 9.05
CA THR A 39 -0.51 3.07 9.22
C THR A 39 0.51 1.95 9.05
N ALA A 40 1.77 2.33 8.86
CA ALA A 40 2.89 1.45 8.65
C ALA A 40 4.12 1.92 9.45
N ASP A 41 5.25 1.25 9.28
CA ASP A 41 6.55 1.69 9.81
C ASP A 41 7.27 2.71 8.89
N GLY A 42 6.61 3.12 7.81
CA GLY A 42 7.12 4.07 6.84
C GLY A 42 6.06 4.52 5.84
N ASP A 43 6.47 5.14 4.73
CA ASP A 43 5.55 5.88 3.86
C ASP A 43 4.69 4.98 2.96
N PHE A 44 3.39 5.28 2.85
CA PHE A 44 2.60 4.91 1.69
C PHE A 44 2.82 5.95 0.59
N GLN A 45 3.13 5.50 -0.62
CA GLN A 45 3.56 6.36 -1.71
C GLN A 45 2.69 6.25 -2.96
N ALA A 46 2.10 5.09 -3.19
CA ALA A 46 1.25 4.81 -4.34
C ALA A 46 0.00 4.04 -3.89
N VAL A 47 -1.10 4.27 -4.59
CA VAL A 47 -2.35 3.53 -4.46
C VAL A 47 -2.98 3.31 -5.83
N THR A 48 -3.62 2.16 -6.02
CA THR A 48 -4.58 1.97 -7.12
C THR A 48 -5.70 1.03 -6.66
N LEU A 49 -6.93 1.35 -7.04
CA LEU A 49 -8.13 0.62 -6.71
C LEU A 49 -8.52 -0.32 -7.86
N VAL A 50 -8.82 -1.58 -7.52
CA VAL A 50 -9.37 -2.56 -8.44
C VAL A 50 -10.52 -3.30 -7.76
N GLY A 51 -11.75 -3.04 -8.20
CA GLY A 51 -12.94 -3.53 -7.50
C GLY A 51 -12.94 -3.07 -6.04
N ASP A 52 -13.07 -4.01 -5.11
CA ASP A 52 -13.06 -3.73 -3.66
C ASP A 52 -11.66 -3.82 -3.03
N VAL A 53 -10.61 -3.92 -3.86
CA VAL A 53 -9.22 -4.08 -3.41
C VAL A 53 -8.43 -2.81 -3.68
N LEU A 54 -7.94 -2.19 -2.63
CA LEU A 54 -7.03 -1.06 -2.73
C LEU A 54 -5.59 -1.56 -2.57
N TYR A 55 -4.87 -1.59 -3.68
CA TYR A 55 -3.44 -1.90 -3.68
C TYR A 55 -2.66 -0.67 -3.24
N PHE A 56 -1.59 -0.90 -2.50
CA PHE A 56 -0.71 0.15 -2.02
C PHE A 56 0.76 -0.21 -2.22
N GLY A 57 1.59 0.80 -2.35
CA GLY A 57 3.04 0.66 -2.46
C GLY A 57 3.77 1.78 -1.74
N GLY A 58 5.00 1.51 -1.29
CA GLY A 58 5.79 2.54 -0.62
C GLY A 58 7.08 2.06 0.06
N HIS A 59 7.55 2.91 0.98
CA HIS A 59 8.71 2.68 1.81
C HIS A 59 8.26 2.16 3.18
N MET A 60 7.79 0.91 3.21
CA MET A 60 7.40 0.23 4.44
C MET A 60 7.90 -1.22 4.44
N ASP A 61 8.12 -1.78 5.62
CA ASP A 61 8.36 -3.21 5.81
C ASP A 61 7.25 -3.85 6.65
N PHE A 62 6.51 -3.03 7.42
CA PHE A 62 5.44 -3.47 8.29
C PHE A 62 4.22 -2.56 8.16
N VAL A 63 3.03 -3.18 8.11
CA VAL A 63 1.76 -2.49 8.33
C VAL A 63 1.39 -2.66 9.80
N CYS A 64 1.05 -1.56 10.48
CA CYS A 64 0.70 -1.60 11.89
C CYS A 64 -0.67 -2.24 12.09
N SER A 65 -0.84 -2.96 13.21
CA SER A 65 -2.12 -3.59 13.56
C SER A 65 -3.22 -2.57 13.91
N THR A 66 -2.82 -1.36 14.30
CA THR A 66 -3.70 -0.23 14.59
C THR A 66 -3.02 1.07 14.11
N ALA A 67 -3.76 2.18 14.08
CA ALA A 67 -3.22 3.51 13.79
C ALA A 67 -2.37 4.11 14.94
N ASN A 68 -2.06 3.34 15.98
CA ASN A 68 -1.28 3.79 17.14
C ASN A 68 0.23 3.67 16.84
N THR A 69 0.80 4.73 16.30
CA THR A 69 2.22 4.82 15.94
C THR A 69 3.01 5.72 16.89
N GLY A 70 4.21 5.27 17.25
CA GLY A 70 5.19 6.03 18.02
C GLY A 70 6.09 6.90 17.14
N ALA A 71 7.20 7.35 17.73
CA ALA A 71 8.19 8.16 17.04
C ALA A 71 8.71 7.44 15.78
N LYS A 72 8.77 8.17 14.66
CA LYS A 72 9.23 7.64 13.36
C LYS A 72 8.43 6.44 12.84
N GLY A 73 7.15 6.31 13.21
CA GLY A 73 6.27 5.28 12.66
C GLY A 73 6.34 3.92 13.36
N VAL A 74 7.01 3.80 14.50
CA VAL A 74 7.05 2.53 15.24
C VAL A 74 5.63 2.07 15.58
N CYS A 75 5.21 0.91 15.11
CA CYS A 75 3.93 0.32 15.46
C CYS A 75 3.91 -0.08 16.94
N LEU A 76 3.01 0.50 17.74
CA LEU A 76 2.99 0.27 19.19
C LEU A 76 2.14 -0.93 19.61
N ASP A 77 1.15 -1.30 18.81
CA ASP A 77 0.20 -2.38 19.12
C ASP A 77 0.45 -3.67 18.31
N GLY A 78 1.64 -3.78 17.70
CA GLY A 78 2.02 -4.88 16.81
C GLY A 78 1.91 -4.51 15.33
N SER A 79 2.38 -5.43 14.48
CA SER A 79 2.45 -5.22 13.04
C SER A 79 2.46 -6.52 12.25
N VAL A 80 2.16 -6.43 10.96
CA VAL A 80 2.23 -7.52 9.98
C VAL A 80 3.27 -7.16 8.94
N THR A 81 4.15 -8.10 8.60
CA THR A 81 5.13 -7.91 7.53
C THR A 81 4.43 -7.69 6.20
N ARG A 82 4.82 -6.63 5.49
CA ARG A 82 4.37 -6.34 4.13
C ARG A 82 5.43 -5.47 3.43
N HIS A 83 6.33 -6.12 2.71
CA HIS A 83 7.47 -5.42 2.13
C HIS A 83 7.07 -4.65 0.88
N LYS A 84 7.10 -3.31 1.00
CA LYS A 84 6.98 -2.28 -0.05
C LYS A 84 5.71 -2.27 -0.90
N ILE A 85 4.91 -3.34 -0.92
CA ILE A 85 3.68 -3.46 -1.69
C ILE A 85 2.71 -4.42 -0.99
N GLY A 86 1.42 -4.08 -1.01
CA GLY A 86 0.37 -4.88 -0.43
C GLY A 86 -1.01 -4.44 -0.90
N ALA A 87 -2.05 -4.93 -0.23
CA ALA A 87 -3.42 -4.52 -0.50
C ALA A 87 -4.28 -4.54 0.76
N VAL A 88 -5.29 -3.68 0.78
CA VAL A 88 -6.36 -3.65 1.80
C VAL A 88 -7.74 -3.78 1.14
N ASN A 89 -8.75 -4.18 1.92
CA ASN A 89 -10.14 -4.02 1.52
C ASN A 89 -10.48 -2.52 1.49
N ALA A 90 -11.04 -2.04 0.39
CA ALA A 90 -11.34 -0.63 0.18
C ALA A 90 -12.45 -0.11 1.13
N GLY A 91 -13.37 -0.98 1.55
CA GLY A 91 -14.50 -0.61 2.41
C GLY A 91 -14.11 -0.33 3.86
N ASP A 92 -13.12 -1.03 4.40
CA ASP A 92 -12.80 -0.96 5.84
C ASP A 92 -11.30 -0.86 6.17
N GLY A 93 -10.41 -0.91 5.17
CA GLY A 93 -8.96 -0.84 5.37
C GLY A 93 -8.34 -2.14 5.89
N THR A 94 -9.07 -3.26 5.94
CA THR A 94 -8.53 -4.54 6.42
C THR A 94 -7.41 -5.04 5.49
N LEU A 95 -6.24 -5.36 6.05
CA LEU A 95 -5.11 -5.89 5.30
C LEU A 95 -5.44 -7.24 4.65
N LEU A 96 -5.17 -7.35 3.35
CA LEU A 96 -5.42 -8.57 2.57
C LEU A 96 -4.16 -9.46 2.46
N PRO A 97 -4.30 -10.73 2.05
CA PRO A 97 -3.17 -11.66 1.91
C PRO A 97 -2.16 -11.33 0.80
N PHE A 98 -2.47 -10.42 -0.12
CA PHE A 98 -1.58 -10.07 -1.25
C PHE A 98 -0.22 -9.56 -0.77
N ASP A 99 0.79 -10.43 -0.82
CA ASP A 99 2.13 -10.14 -0.31
C ASP A 99 3.25 -10.63 -1.26
N PRO A 100 3.57 -9.85 -2.31
CA PRO A 100 4.68 -10.16 -3.21
C PRO A 100 6.07 -10.13 -2.58
N GLN A 101 6.23 -9.62 -1.36
CA GLN A 101 7.51 -9.52 -0.64
C GLN A 101 8.61 -8.83 -1.47
N ALA A 102 8.36 -7.59 -1.90
CA ALA A 102 9.30 -6.82 -2.70
C ALA A 102 10.60 -6.50 -1.93
N VAL A 103 11.75 -6.63 -2.59
CA VAL A 103 13.06 -6.42 -1.98
C VAL A 103 13.93 -5.43 -2.75
N GLY A 104 14.89 -4.84 -2.04
CA GLY A 104 15.85 -3.88 -2.59
C GLY A 104 15.25 -2.51 -2.84
N GLY A 105 16.11 -1.49 -2.93
CA GLY A 105 15.70 -0.10 -3.15
C GLY A 105 14.97 0.50 -1.95
N PHE A 106 15.63 1.44 -1.26
CA PHE A 106 15.10 2.03 -0.02
C PHE A 106 13.66 2.54 -0.17
N LEU A 107 13.34 3.29 -1.22
CA LEU A 107 12.00 3.86 -1.41
C LEU A 107 10.91 2.88 -1.88
N GLY A 108 11.25 1.63 -2.22
CA GLY A 108 10.27 0.62 -2.62
C GLY A 108 9.46 0.96 -3.89
N VAL A 109 8.14 0.78 -3.81
CA VAL A 109 7.20 1.10 -4.90
C VAL A 109 6.85 2.58 -4.86
N LEU A 110 7.04 3.25 -6.01
CA LEU A 110 6.82 4.68 -6.19
C LEU A 110 5.50 4.98 -6.92
N ASP A 111 5.02 4.04 -7.72
CA ASP A 111 3.84 4.22 -8.57
C ASP A 111 3.07 2.91 -8.72
N LEU A 112 1.75 3.01 -8.85
CA LEU A 112 0.83 1.90 -9.07
C LEU A 112 -0.22 2.33 -10.08
N ASP A 113 -0.52 1.46 -11.03
CA ASP A 113 -1.59 1.66 -11.99
C ASP A 113 -2.30 0.33 -12.26
N SER A 114 -3.54 0.38 -12.71
CA SER A 114 -4.35 -0.80 -13.00
C SER A 114 -4.92 -0.77 -14.41
N ALA A 115 -5.06 -1.98 -14.96
CA ALA A 115 -5.77 -2.24 -16.20
C ALA A 115 -6.54 -3.54 -16.02
N VAL A 116 -7.50 -3.83 -16.91
CA VAL A 116 -8.36 -5.02 -16.79
C VAL A 116 -7.53 -6.29 -16.53
N GLY A 117 -7.71 -6.88 -15.34
CA GLY A 117 -7.07 -8.13 -14.94
C GLY A 117 -5.67 -7.95 -14.32
N THR A 118 -5.16 -6.72 -14.17
CA THR A 118 -3.76 -6.48 -13.82
C THR A 118 -3.52 -5.24 -12.96
N VAL A 119 -2.57 -5.36 -12.03
CA VAL A 119 -1.96 -4.23 -11.33
C VAL A 119 -0.49 -4.15 -11.72
N THR A 120 -0.01 -2.97 -12.06
CA THR A 120 1.39 -2.71 -12.36
C THR A 120 2.03 -1.87 -11.28
N ALA A 121 3.29 -2.15 -10.97
CA ALA A 121 4.08 -1.43 -9.99
C ALA A 121 5.36 -0.90 -10.62
N GLY A 122 5.61 0.39 -10.42
CA GLY A 122 6.86 1.07 -10.77
C GLY A 122 7.61 1.50 -9.50
N GLY A 123 8.93 1.38 -9.49
CA GLY A 123 9.70 1.84 -8.33
C GLY A 123 11.20 1.59 -8.40
N VAL A 124 11.83 1.52 -7.22
CA VAL A 124 13.26 1.28 -7.07
C VAL A 124 13.59 -0.14 -6.58
N PHE A 125 12.56 -0.98 -6.39
CA PHE A 125 12.70 -2.38 -6.01
C PHE A 125 13.55 -3.18 -7.03
N LYS A 126 14.11 -4.29 -6.56
CA LYS A 126 15.03 -5.14 -7.32
C LYS A 126 14.50 -6.56 -7.54
N GLY A 127 13.48 -6.96 -6.80
CA GLY A 127 12.92 -8.30 -6.88
C GLY A 127 11.79 -8.53 -5.91
N PHE A 128 11.33 -9.78 -5.86
CA PHE A 128 10.18 -10.26 -5.08
C PHE A 128 10.48 -11.61 -4.44
N GLN A 129 9.54 -12.11 -3.63
CA GLN A 129 9.67 -13.37 -2.89
C GLN A 129 10.98 -13.41 -2.10
N SER A 130 11.24 -12.35 -1.33
CA SER A 130 12.44 -12.23 -0.50
C SER A 130 13.75 -12.37 -1.30
N GLY A 131 13.72 -11.99 -2.58
CA GLY A 131 14.87 -12.02 -3.49
C GLY A 131 15.00 -13.27 -4.35
N ALA A 132 14.09 -14.24 -4.23
CA ALA A 132 14.06 -15.41 -5.10
C ALA A 132 13.75 -15.05 -6.56
N ILE A 133 12.99 -13.97 -6.78
CA ILE A 133 12.66 -13.45 -8.11
C ILE A 133 13.43 -12.15 -8.34
N SER A 134 14.33 -12.12 -9.32
CA SER A 134 14.97 -10.89 -9.79
C SER A 134 14.06 -10.20 -10.81
N GLN A 135 13.55 -9.03 -10.45
CA GLN A 135 12.62 -8.24 -11.26
C GLN A 135 12.74 -6.77 -10.84
N PRO A 136 13.69 -6.02 -11.39
CA PRO A 136 13.94 -4.66 -10.97
C PRO A 136 12.96 -3.67 -11.61
N TYR A 137 12.59 -2.66 -10.83
CA TYR A 137 11.92 -1.41 -11.21
C TYR A 137 10.47 -1.49 -11.72
N TYR A 138 10.09 -2.57 -12.39
CA TYR A 138 8.76 -2.76 -12.94
C TYR A 138 8.26 -4.18 -12.67
N ALA A 139 7.00 -4.30 -12.25
CA ALA A 139 6.32 -5.59 -12.09
C ALA A 139 4.85 -5.47 -12.48
N GLN A 140 4.27 -6.59 -12.88
CA GLN A 140 2.85 -6.72 -13.17
C GLN A 140 2.30 -7.95 -12.44
N PHE A 141 1.17 -7.78 -11.79
CA PHE A 141 0.46 -8.81 -11.02
C PHE A 141 -0.90 -9.07 -11.66
N SER A 142 -1.32 -10.32 -11.70
CA SER A 142 -2.68 -10.69 -12.12
C SER A 142 -3.64 -10.46 -10.95
N GLU A 143 -4.80 -9.87 -11.20
CA GLU A 143 -5.88 -9.67 -10.21
C GLU A 143 -6.40 -10.99 -9.63
N THR A 144 -6.32 -12.08 -10.39
CA THR A 144 -6.73 -13.43 -9.97
C THR A 144 -5.65 -14.18 -9.18
N ALA A 145 -4.42 -13.67 -9.15
CA ALA A 145 -3.37 -14.25 -8.33
C ALA A 145 -3.52 -13.71 -6.91
N VAL A 146 -4.48 -14.26 -6.17
CA VAL A 146 -4.24 -14.49 -4.74
C VAL A 146 -3.06 -15.47 -4.72
N LEU A 147 -1.83 -14.93 -4.71
CA LEU A 147 -0.66 -15.76 -4.51
C LEU A 147 -0.86 -16.43 -3.14
N PRO A 148 -0.75 -17.77 -3.08
CA PRO A 148 -1.05 -18.56 -1.88
C PRO A 148 -0.21 -18.13 -0.67
#